data_AF-A0A6N6KKU2-F1
#
_entry.id   AF-A0A6N6KKU2-F1
#
_cell.length_a   1.000
_cell.length_b   1.000
_cell.length_c   1.000
_cell.angle_alpha   90.00
_cell.angle_beta   90.00
_cell.angle_gamma   90.00
#
_symmetry.space_group_name_H-M   'P 1'
#
loop_
_entity.id
_entity.type
_entity.pdbx_description
1 polymer ?
#
loop_
_entity_poly.entity_id
_entity_poly.type
_entity_poly.pdbx_seq_one_letter_code
_entity_poly.pdbx_strand_id
1 'polypeptide(L)'
;EIKEGPLESSKYPGGIGYLLLDMIYRLDYLIKPEGCMMEALDRMKRLFFANDDKSVAEKNRLLSKELEKLQKRSKKSFFKEMYRVKTTFGITPSVTHDRVVSFIDGELKHMDWYNENNYGKVAMAIPGFIVGYCLFNFASPRPDRDFLHLFYEITEYKYFKDLGFKINYVDDESGKLNKKVIKKAIEKIVDKNQGAFPKLSPSMSALNFSSMTEFAKSYLQMVRNPDLTKVD
;
A
#
# COMPACT_ATOMS: atom_id res chain seq x y z
N GLU A 1 -16.11 2.09 -8.64
CA GLU A 1 -15.17 3.23 -8.78
C GLU A 1 -14.74 3.47 -10.23
N ILE A 2 -14.01 2.57 -10.88
CA ILE A 2 -13.56 2.85 -12.26
C ILE A 2 -14.72 2.81 -13.28
N LYS A 3 -15.65 1.85 -13.13
CA LYS A 3 -16.79 1.68 -14.06
C LYS A 3 -17.97 2.64 -13.79
N GLU A 4 -18.17 2.99 -12.53
CA GLU A 4 -19.41 3.63 -12.03
C GLU A 4 -19.11 4.79 -11.06
N GLY A 5 -17.84 5.13 -10.84
CA GLY A 5 -17.47 6.20 -9.91
C GLY A 5 -17.58 7.59 -10.52
N PRO A 6 -17.50 8.62 -9.69
CA PRO A 6 -17.68 10.02 -10.10
C PRO A 6 -16.52 10.55 -10.95
N LEU A 7 -15.35 9.89 -10.93
CA LEU A 7 -14.18 10.30 -11.69
C LEU A 7 -14.29 9.84 -13.15
N GLU A 8 -14.42 10.78 -14.07
CA GLU A 8 -14.41 10.48 -15.51
C GLU A 8 -13.05 9.94 -15.96
N SER A 9 -13.02 8.66 -16.33
CA SER A 9 -11.79 7.92 -16.67
C SER A 9 -11.02 8.51 -17.86
N SER A 10 -11.71 9.16 -18.80
CA SER A 10 -11.10 9.82 -19.95
C SER A 10 -10.42 11.15 -19.58
N LYS A 11 -10.96 11.87 -18.59
CA LYS A 11 -10.44 13.18 -18.15
C LYS A 11 -9.31 13.03 -17.12
N TYR A 12 -9.37 12.01 -16.26
CA TYR A 12 -8.42 11.84 -15.16
C TYR A 12 -7.73 10.46 -15.18
N PRO A 13 -6.94 10.16 -16.22
CA PRO A 13 -6.26 8.88 -16.34
C PRO A 13 -5.25 8.62 -15.20
N GLY A 14 -4.64 9.67 -14.61
CA GLY A 14 -3.75 9.52 -13.45
C GLY A 14 -4.47 8.95 -12.22
N GLY A 15 -5.65 9.47 -11.88
CA GLY A 15 -6.45 9.01 -10.74
C GLY A 15 -6.90 7.56 -10.89
N ILE A 16 -7.28 7.16 -12.11
CA ILE A 16 -7.58 5.76 -12.43
C ILE A 16 -6.33 4.87 -12.29
N GLY A 17 -5.16 5.39 -12.68
CA GLY A 17 -3.88 4.71 -12.49
C GLY A 17 -3.62 4.37 -11.03
N TYR A 18 -3.81 5.32 -10.11
CA TYR A 18 -3.65 5.08 -8.68
C TYR A 18 -4.60 4.01 -8.14
N LEU A 19 -5.89 4.06 -8.51
CA LEU A 19 -6.86 3.03 -8.11
C LEU A 19 -6.45 1.62 -8.56
N LEU A 20 -5.98 1.50 -9.80
CA LEU A 20 -5.55 0.21 -10.36
C LEU A 20 -4.27 -0.29 -9.69
N LEU A 21 -3.26 0.57 -9.55
CA LEU A 21 -1.99 0.20 -8.96
C LEU A 21 -2.11 -0.15 -7.48
N ASP A 22 -2.85 0.64 -6.69
CA ASP A 22 -3.17 0.32 -5.30
C ASP A 22 -3.76 -1.09 -5.20
N MET A 23 -4.79 -1.38 -6.00
CA MET A 23 -5.42 -2.70 -5.99
C MET A 23 -4.44 -3.81 -6.38
N ILE A 24 -3.64 -3.62 -7.42
CA ILE A 24 -2.68 -4.64 -7.89
C ILE A 24 -1.62 -4.93 -6.83
N TYR A 25 -0.98 -3.90 -6.27
CA TYR A 25 0.05 -4.09 -5.25
C TYR A 25 -0.51 -4.62 -3.93
N ARG A 26 -1.69 -4.14 -3.51
CA ARG A 26 -2.36 -4.62 -2.31
C ARG A 26 -2.73 -6.10 -2.43
N LEU A 27 -3.28 -6.53 -3.57
CA LEU A 27 -3.56 -7.95 -3.83
C LEU A 27 -2.29 -8.78 -3.73
N ASP A 28 -1.25 -8.40 -4.45
CA ASP A 28 0.04 -9.09 -4.44
C ASP A 28 0.59 -9.30 -3.03
N TYR A 29 0.58 -8.23 -2.23
CA TYR A 29 1.14 -8.25 -0.89
C TYR A 29 0.29 -9.04 0.13
N LEU A 30 -1.04 -8.86 0.11
CA LEU A 30 -1.92 -9.39 1.14
C LEU A 30 -2.26 -10.86 0.97
N ILE A 31 -2.55 -11.28 -0.26
CA ILE A 31 -2.93 -12.67 -0.54
C ILE A 31 -1.75 -13.53 -0.94
N LYS A 32 -0.60 -12.93 -1.29
CA LYS A 32 0.66 -13.61 -1.66
C LYS A 32 0.41 -14.77 -2.63
N PRO A 33 -0.16 -14.48 -3.80
CA PRO A 33 -0.53 -15.53 -4.73
C PRO A 33 0.71 -16.12 -5.38
N GLU A 34 0.62 -17.37 -5.84
CA GLU A 34 1.63 -18.03 -6.64
C GLU A 34 1.13 -18.32 -8.06
N GLY A 35 2.01 -18.74 -8.96
CA GLY A 35 1.62 -19.20 -10.30
C GLY A 35 0.94 -18.13 -11.15
N CYS A 36 -0.27 -18.43 -11.68
CA CYS A 36 -0.90 -17.58 -12.70
C CYS A 36 -1.27 -16.19 -12.18
N MET A 37 -1.81 -16.09 -10.95
CA MET A 37 -2.20 -14.80 -10.39
C MET A 37 -0.99 -13.93 -10.07
N MET A 38 0.09 -14.51 -9.52
CA MET A 38 1.37 -13.82 -9.32
C MET A 38 1.88 -13.22 -10.63
N GLU A 39 2.01 -14.05 -11.68
CA GLU A 39 2.49 -13.64 -13.00
C GLU A 39 1.60 -12.58 -13.66
N ALA A 40 0.28 -12.65 -13.43
CA ALA A 40 -0.65 -11.66 -13.94
C ALA A 40 -0.48 -10.30 -13.24
N LEU A 41 -0.37 -10.28 -11.91
CA LEU A 41 -0.13 -9.06 -11.13
C LEU A 41 1.21 -8.43 -11.53
N ASP A 42 2.27 -9.22 -11.63
CA ASP A 42 3.59 -8.76 -12.03
C ASP A 42 3.63 -8.23 -13.46
N ARG A 43 2.96 -8.91 -14.40
CA ARG A 43 2.81 -8.41 -15.77
C ARG A 43 2.08 -7.08 -15.79
N MET A 44 1.02 -6.91 -15.00
CA MET A 44 0.28 -5.64 -14.94
C MET A 44 1.15 -4.50 -14.41
N LYS A 45 1.96 -4.74 -13.37
CA LYS A 45 2.95 -3.75 -12.87
C LYS A 45 3.92 -3.35 -13.99
N ARG A 46 4.52 -4.33 -14.67
CA ARG A 46 5.44 -4.08 -15.80
C ARG A 46 4.78 -3.32 -16.95
N LEU A 47 3.55 -3.67 -17.32
CA LEU A 47 2.80 -3.00 -18.39
C LEU A 47 2.53 -1.52 -18.08
N PHE A 48 2.27 -1.17 -16.82
CA PHE A 48 2.02 0.21 -16.45
C PHE A 48 3.31 1.06 -16.54
N PHE A 49 4.42 0.55 -16.00
CA PHE A 49 5.69 1.25 -15.96
C PHE A 49 6.58 1.07 -17.21
N ALA A 50 6.10 0.36 -18.23
CA ALA A 50 6.83 0.22 -19.48
C ALA A 50 7.07 1.58 -20.14
N ASN A 51 8.30 1.83 -20.58
CA ASN A 51 8.64 2.96 -21.43
C ASN A 51 8.24 2.63 -22.87
N ASP A 52 6.96 2.78 -23.18
CA ASP A 52 6.37 2.58 -24.50
C ASP A 52 5.53 3.79 -24.92
N ASP A 53 5.12 3.84 -26.18
CA ASP A 53 4.32 4.96 -26.73
C ASP A 53 2.86 4.97 -26.25
N LYS A 54 2.48 4.12 -25.27
CA LYS A 54 1.10 4.05 -24.78
C LYS A 54 0.83 5.14 -23.76
N SER A 55 -0.30 5.82 -23.95
CA SER A 55 -0.83 6.76 -22.97
C SER A 55 -1.23 6.06 -21.67
N VAL A 56 -1.30 6.82 -20.58
CA VAL A 56 -1.78 6.33 -19.27
C VAL A 56 -3.20 5.76 -19.38
N ALA A 57 -4.07 6.38 -20.18
CA ALA A 57 -5.43 5.91 -20.41
C ALA A 57 -5.45 4.52 -21.09
N GLU A 58 -4.58 4.30 -22.07
CA GLU A 58 -4.47 3.00 -22.74
C GLU A 58 -3.93 1.93 -21.79
N LYS A 59 -2.91 2.26 -20.99
CA LYS A 59 -2.38 1.37 -19.94
C LYS A 59 -3.46 0.99 -18.92
N ASN A 60 -4.23 1.96 -18.43
CA ASN A 60 -5.35 1.71 -17.52
C ASN A 60 -6.40 0.76 -18.11
N ARG A 61 -6.72 0.93 -19.41
CA ARG A 61 -7.65 0.04 -20.11
C ARG A 61 -7.11 -1.39 -20.20
N LEU A 62 -5.82 -1.56 -20.45
CA LEU A 62 -5.17 -2.87 -20.47
C LEU A 62 -5.20 -3.54 -19.09
N LEU A 63 -4.81 -2.82 -18.04
CA LEU A 63 -4.85 -3.31 -16.66
C LEU A 63 -6.28 -3.73 -16.25
N SER A 64 -7.27 -2.88 -16.54
CA SER A 64 -8.68 -3.19 -16.24
C SER A 64 -9.14 -4.49 -16.90
N LYS A 65 -8.77 -4.72 -18.17
CA LYS A 65 -9.08 -5.97 -18.88
C LYS A 65 -8.40 -7.19 -18.26
N GLU A 66 -7.15 -7.06 -17.81
CA GLU A 66 -6.44 -8.15 -17.14
C GLU A 66 -7.07 -8.49 -15.77
N LEU A 67 -7.49 -7.48 -15.00
CA LEU A 67 -8.20 -7.67 -13.74
C LEU A 67 -9.57 -8.34 -13.94
N GLU A 68 -10.31 -7.97 -15.00
CA GLU A 68 -11.56 -8.65 -15.36
C GLU A 68 -11.34 -10.12 -15.73
N LYS A 69 -10.21 -10.46 -16.38
CA LYS A 69 -9.84 -11.86 -16.62
C LYS A 69 -9.59 -12.60 -15.32
N LEU A 70 -8.91 -11.98 -14.35
CA LEU A 70 -8.68 -12.57 -13.03
C LEU A 70 -10.00 -12.81 -12.28
N GLN A 71 -10.94 -11.86 -12.34
CA GLN A 71 -12.25 -11.99 -11.71
C GLN A 71 -13.08 -13.18 -12.25
N LYS A 72 -12.90 -13.52 -13.54
CA LYS A 72 -13.60 -14.64 -14.19
C LYS A 72 -12.99 -16.01 -13.85
N ARG A 73 -11.87 -16.07 -13.14
CA ARG A 73 -11.22 -17.34 -12.80
C ARG A 73 -12.05 -18.12 -11.77
N SER A 74 -12.03 -19.44 -11.89
CA SER A 74 -12.73 -20.29 -10.93
C SER A 74 -12.10 -20.20 -9.54
N LYS A 75 -12.96 -20.28 -8.50
CA LYS A 75 -12.52 -20.35 -7.10
C LYS A 75 -11.50 -21.48 -6.88
N LYS A 76 -11.70 -22.65 -7.50
CA LYS A 76 -10.79 -23.80 -7.41
C LYS A 76 -9.39 -23.47 -7.96
N SER A 77 -9.31 -22.82 -9.11
CA SER A 77 -8.03 -22.40 -9.70
C SER A 77 -7.33 -21.35 -8.84
N PHE A 78 -8.08 -20.41 -8.29
CA PHE A 78 -7.56 -19.40 -7.37
C PHE A 78 -6.95 -20.04 -6.11
N PHE A 79 -7.66 -20.92 -5.42
CA PHE A 79 -7.13 -21.54 -4.20
C PHE A 79 -5.96 -22.50 -4.45
N LYS A 80 -5.84 -23.10 -5.63
CA LYS A 80 -4.67 -23.91 -6.01
C LYS A 80 -3.38 -23.09 -5.99
N GLU A 81 -3.47 -21.78 -6.13
CA GLU A 81 -2.34 -20.83 -6.15
C GLU A 81 -2.04 -20.24 -4.77
N MET A 82 -2.78 -20.60 -3.72
CA MET A 82 -2.58 -20.10 -2.36
C MET A 82 -1.77 -21.11 -1.54
N TYR A 83 -0.51 -21.31 -1.92
CA TYR A 83 0.42 -22.19 -1.19
C TYR A 83 1.68 -21.44 -0.79
N ARG A 84 2.33 -21.91 0.27
CA ARG A 84 3.57 -21.29 0.76
C ARG A 84 4.76 -21.84 -0.01
N VAL A 85 5.58 -20.94 -0.54
CA VAL A 85 6.89 -21.26 -1.11
C VAL A 85 8.00 -20.86 -0.15
N LYS A 86 9.14 -21.55 -0.26
CA LYS A 86 10.40 -21.12 0.36
C LYS A 86 11.21 -20.37 -0.70
N THR A 87 11.38 -19.08 -0.52
CA THR A 87 12.19 -18.24 -1.41
C THR A 87 13.56 -18.02 -0.78
N THR A 88 14.63 -18.39 -1.47
CA THR A 88 16.01 -18.31 -0.96
C THR A 88 16.75 -17.05 -1.37
N PHE A 89 16.29 -16.34 -2.40
CA PHE A 89 16.93 -15.12 -2.90
C PHE A 89 15.90 -14.02 -3.16
N GLY A 90 16.13 -12.84 -2.59
CA GLY A 90 15.39 -11.63 -2.93
C GLY A 90 15.97 -11.01 -4.19
N ILE A 91 15.13 -10.74 -5.19
CA ILE A 91 15.51 -10.06 -6.44
C ILE A 91 15.40 -8.54 -6.33
N THR A 92 14.80 -8.04 -5.26
CA THR A 92 14.60 -6.60 -5.00
C THR A 92 15.88 -5.95 -4.47
N PRO A 93 16.29 -4.79 -5.01
CA PRO A 93 17.47 -4.10 -4.52
C PRO A 93 17.27 -3.64 -3.06
N SER A 94 18.32 -3.76 -2.26
CA SER A 94 18.37 -3.13 -0.93
C SER A 94 18.43 -1.62 -1.12
N VAL A 95 17.55 -0.89 -0.42
CA VAL A 95 17.51 0.58 -0.49
C VAL A 95 17.69 1.18 0.90
N THR A 96 18.10 2.44 0.95
CA THR A 96 18.13 3.24 2.19
C THR A 96 16.76 3.82 2.48
N HIS A 97 16.59 4.34 3.70
CA HIS A 97 15.38 5.08 4.09
C HIS A 97 15.09 6.24 3.13
N ASP A 98 16.12 6.96 2.67
CA ASP A 98 15.98 8.10 1.75
C ASP A 98 15.26 7.76 0.45
N ARG A 99 15.39 6.51 -0.03
CA ARG A 99 14.68 6.07 -1.23
C ARG A 99 13.17 5.94 -0.98
N VAL A 100 12.79 5.47 0.22
CA VAL A 100 11.39 5.42 0.66
C VAL A 100 10.84 6.83 0.83
N VAL A 101 11.59 7.72 1.49
CA VAL A 101 11.24 9.14 1.68
C VAL A 101 11.01 9.83 0.33
N SER A 102 11.96 9.68 -0.60
CA SER A 102 11.88 10.29 -1.93
C SER A 102 10.63 9.85 -2.69
N PHE A 103 10.24 8.58 -2.54
CA PHE A 103 9.05 8.05 -3.18
C PHE A 103 7.76 8.55 -2.52
N ILE A 104 7.71 8.61 -1.18
CA ILE A 104 6.59 9.22 -0.44
C ILE A 104 6.41 10.68 -0.86
N ASP A 105 7.48 11.47 -0.93
CA ASP A 105 7.44 12.89 -1.28
C ASP A 105 7.01 13.14 -2.74
N GLY A 106 7.42 12.24 -3.64
CA GLY A 106 7.03 12.29 -5.04
C GLY A 106 5.53 12.11 -5.25
N GLU A 107 4.93 11.16 -4.53
CA GLU A 107 3.56 10.70 -4.79
C GLU A 107 2.51 11.30 -3.86
N LEU A 108 2.81 11.48 -2.57
CA LEU A 108 1.81 11.77 -1.54
C LEU A 108 1.11 13.11 -1.77
N LYS A 109 1.79 14.10 -2.32
CA LYS A 109 1.22 15.43 -2.63
C LYS A 109 0.04 15.37 -3.61
N HIS A 110 -0.02 14.35 -4.47
CA HIS A 110 -1.12 14.21 -5.43
C HIS A 110 -2.45 13.91 -4.76
N MET A 111 -2.43 13.40 -3.52
CA MET A 111 -3.60 13.08 -2.72
C MET A 111 -4.47 14.30 -2.44
N ASP A 112 -3.86 15.46 -2.23
CA ASP A 112 -4.54 16.68 -1.75
C ASP A 112 -5.59 17.15 -2.75
N TRP A 113 -5.21 17.20 -4.02
CA TRP A 113 -6.14 17.59 -5.09
C TRP A 113 -7.36 16.66 -5.15
N TYR A 114 -7.17 15.34 -5.07
CA TYR A 114 -8.29 14.40 -5.10
C TYR A 114 -9.17 14.50 -3.86
N ASN A 115 -8.57 14.75 -2.69
CA ASN A 115 -9.32 14.90 -1.45
C ASN A 115 -10.19 16.17 -1.46
N GLU A 116 -9.59 17.31 -1.85
CA GLU A 116 -10.26 18.61 -1.95
C GLU A 116 -11.39 18.63 -2.99
N ASN A 117 -11.28 17.83 -4.05
CA ASN A 117 -12.28 17.70 -5.11
C ASN A 117 -13.30 16.57 -4.86
N ASN A 118 -13.41 16.08 -3.61
CA ASN A 118 -14.35 15.03 -3.21
C ASN A 118 -14.14 13.65 -3.88
N TYR A 119 -12.95 13.39 -4.42
CA TYR A 119 -12.53 12.08 -4.92
C TYR A 119 -11.80 11.27 -3.84
N GLY A 120 -12.41 11.15 -2.66
CA GLY A 120 -11.76 10.57 -1.47
C GLY A 120 -11.23 9.15 -1.64
N LYS A 121 -11.83 8.33 -2.50
CA LYS A 121 -11.32 6.98 -2.81
C LYS A 121 -10.03 7.00 -3.61
N VAL A 122 -9.90 7.93 -4.55
CA VAL A 122 -8.66 8.12 -5.32
C VAL A 122 -7.59 8.69 -4.40
N ALA A 123 -7.95 9.65 -3.55
CA ALA A 123 -7.06 10.17 -2.53
C ALA A 123 -6.53 9.05 -1.63
N MET A 124 -7.38 8.12 -1.18
CA MET A 124 -6.97 6.98 -0.36
C MET A 124 -6.13 5.93 -1.12
N ALA A 125 -6.34 5.78 -2.43
CA ALA A 125 -5.55 4.86 -3.24
C ALA A 125 -4.09 5.30 -3.38
N ILE A 126 -3.78 6.60 -3.27
CA ILE A 126 -2.40 7.09 -3.37
C ILE A 126 -1.52 6.56 -2.24
N PRO A 127 -1.86 6.72 -0.94
CA PRO A 127 -1.14 6.07 0.15
C PRO A 127 -1.02 4.55 0.01
N GLY A 128 -2.10 3.87 -0.41
CA GLY A 128 -2.09 2.42 -0.60
C GLY A 128 -1.15 1.97 -1.73
N PHE A 129 -1.13 2.71 -2.84
CA PHE A 129 -0.15 2.54 -3.91
C PHE A 129 1.28 2.76 -3.41
N ILE A 130 1.54 3.83 -2.66
CA ILE A 130 2.87 4.14 -2.11
C ILE A 130 3.38 2.97 -1.28
N VAL A 131 2.56 2.49 -0.34
CA VAL A 131 2.89 1.38 0.55
C VAL A 131 3.15 0.10 -0.24
N GLY A 132 2.24 -0.25 -1.15
CA GLY A 132 2.35 -1.45 -1.97
C GLY A 132 3.56 -1.45 -2.90
N TYR A 133 3.85 -0.31 -3.53
CA TYR A 133 5.02 -0.15 -4.38
C TYR A 133 6.31 -0.32 -3.58
N CYS A 134 6.43 0.33 -2.41
CA CYS A 134 7.61 0.21 -1.56
C CYS A 134 7.80 -1.25 -1.10
N LEU A 135 6.75 -1.91 -0.62
CA LEU A 135 6.82 -3.30 -0.16
C LEU A 135 7.17 -4.30 -1.27
N PHE A 136 6.84 -3.99 -2.53
CA PHE A 136 7.15 -4.84 -3.67
C PHE A 136 8.53 -4.57 -4.27
N ASN A 137 8.90 -3.30 -4.46
CA ASN A 137 10.09 -2.93 -5.23
C ASN A 137 11.35 -2.78 -4.36
N PHE A 138 11.19 -2.54 -3.05
CA PHE A 138 12.31 -2.17 -2.18
C PHE A 138 12.55 -3.21 -1.09
N ALA A 139 13.80 -3.66 -0.96
CA ALA A 139 14.27 -4.26 0.27
C ALA A 139 14.68 -3.14 1.24
N SER A 140 13.66 -2.46 1.80
CA SER A 140 13.82 -1.35 2.75
C SER A 140 14.30 -1.81 4.13
N PRO A 141 14.86 -0.89 4.96
CA PRO A 141 15.14 -1.15 6.37
C PRO A 141 13.95 -1.77 7.11
N ARG A 142 14.24 -2.58 8.13
CA ARG A 142 13.20 -3.27 8.92
C ARG A 142 12.13 -2.34 9.50
N PRO A 143 12.46 -1.15 10.05
CA PRO A 143 11.44 -0.22 10.55
C PRO A 143 10.46 0.20 9.45
N ASP A 144 10.95 0.58 8.27
CA ASP A 144 10.09 0.96 7.14
C ASP A 144 9.14 -0.16 6.78
N ARG A 145 9.64 -1.39 6.60
CA ARG A 145 8.80 -2.54 6.26
C ARG A 145 7.75 -2.83 7.33
N ASP A 146 8.12 -2.74 8.61
CA ASP A 146 7.19 -2.98 9.73
C ASP A 146 6.11 -1.88 9.78
N PHE A 147 6.45 -0.60 9.53
CA PHE A 147 5.45 0.48 9.45
C PHE A 147 4.55 0.38 8.22
N LEU A 148 5.10 0.03 7.06
CA LEU A 148 4.34 -0.16 5.83
C LEU A 148 3.40 -1.37 5.94
N HIS A 149 3.80 -2.44 6.63
CA HIS A 149 2.91 -3.55 6.94
C HIS A 149 1.77 -3.12 7.88
N LEU A 150 2.09 -2.40 8.96
CA LEU A 150 1.10 -1.87 9.90
C LEU A 150 0.08 -0.95 9.21
N PHE A 151 0.50 -0.17 8.20
CA PHE A 151 -0.41 0.61 7.38
C PHE A 151 -1.52 -0.27 6.76
N TYR A 152 -1.16 -1.43 6.20
CA TYR A 152 -2.15 -2.36 5.67
C TYR A 152 -2.96 -3.06 6.76
N GLU A 153 -2.38 -3.39 7.91
CA GLU A 153 -3.17 -3.94 9.03
C GLU A 153 -4.27 -2.97 9.48
N ILE A 154 -4.02 -1.66 9.40
CA ILE A 154 -4.98 -0.62 9.80
C ILE A 154 -5.99 -0.36 8.69
N THR A 155 -5.53 -0.15 7.45
CA THR A 155 -6.41 0.24 6.33
C THR A 155 -7.24 -0.94 5.81
N GLU A 156 -6.70 -2.16 5.89
CA GLU A 156 -7.36 -3.41 5.49
C GLU A 156 -7.75 -4.25 6.70
N TYR A 157 -8.11 -3.60 7.82
CA TYR A 157 -8.38 -4.26 9.09
C TYR A 157 -9.42 -5.39 9.00
N LYS A 158 -10.43 -5.26 8.12
CA LYS A 158 -11.44 -6.31 7.90
C LYS A 158 -10.81 -7.59 7.37
N TYR A 159 -9.91 -7.47 6.40
CA TYR A 159 -9.18 -8.61 5.84
C TYR A 159 -8.38 -9.35 6.92
N PHE A 160 -7.66 -8.62 7.77
CA PHE A 160 -6.90 -9.23 8.86
C PHE A 160 -7.81 -9.86 9.93
N LYS A 161 -8.96 -9.23 10.27
CA LYS A 161 -9.95 -9.85 11.16
C LYS A 161 -10.52 -11.15 10.58
N ASP A 162 -10.84 -11.16 9.29
CA ASP A 162 -11.37 -12.35 8.59
C ASP A 162 -10.35 -13.50 8.52
N LEU A 163 -9.05 -13.17 8.50
CA LEU A 163 -7.97 -14.16 8.65
C LEU A 163 -7.79 -14.68 10.09
N GLY A 164 -8.51 -14.13 11.07
CA GLY A 164 -8.49 -14.53 12.49
C GLY A 164 -7.56 -13.71 13.37
N PHE A 165 -6.99 -12.60 12.89
CA PHE A 165 -6.17 -11.72 13.73
C PHE A 165 -7.03 -10.91 14.70
N LYS A 166 -6.62 -10.86 15.96
CA LYS A 166 -7.29 -10.08 17.02
C LYS A 166 -6.81 -8.63 17.03
N ILE A 167 -7.10 -7.89 15.97
CA ILE A 167 -6.76 -6.47 15.85
C ILE A 167 -7.96 -5.58 16.16
N ASN A 168 -7.71 -4.40 16.74
CA ASN A 168 -8.76 -3.41 17.07
C ASN A 168 -8.31 -2.00 16.70
N TYR A 169 -7.75 -1.84 15.50
CA TYR A 169 -7.29 -0.55 14.98
C TYR A 169 -8.44 0.33 14.50
N VAL A 170 -9.52 -0.28 14.00
CA VAL A 170 -10.73 0.39 13.56
C VAL A 170 -11.92 -0.30 14.22
N ASP A 171 -12.82 0.52 14.74
CA ASP A 171 -14.08 0.09 15.32
C ASP A 171 -15.06 -0.34 14.22
N ASP A 172 -15.63 -1.54 14.33
CA ASP A 172 -16.45 -2.13 13.25
C ASP A 172 -17.79 -1.41 13.06
N GLU A 173 -18.34 -0.85 14.14
CA GLU A 173 -19.65 -0.19 14.14
C GLU A 173 -19.56 1.25 13.64
N SER A 174 -18.63 2.03 14.20
CA SER A 174 -18.48 3.45 13.90
C SER A 174 -17.50 3.74 12.76
N GLY A 175 -16.67 2.77 12.36
CA GLY A 175 -15.60 2.96 11.39
C GLY A 175 -14.48 3.90 11.87
N LYS A 176 -14.47 4.26 13.16
CA LYS A 176 -13.50 5.22 13.73
C LYS A 176 -12.18 4.53 14.07
N LEU A 177 -11.09 5.26 13.87
CA LEU A 177 -9.74 4.81 14.20
C LEU A 177 -9.51 4.82 15.72
N ASN A 178 -8.98 3.72 16.25
CA ASN A 178 -8.61 3.59 17.65
C ASN A 178 -7.19 4.14 17.88
N LYS A 179 -7.11 5.45 18.16
CA LYS A 179 -5.86 6.19 18.40
C LYS A 179 -4.93 5.50 19.42
N LYS A 180 -5.46 4.97 20.52
CA LYS A 180 -4.65 4.36 21.59
C LYS A 180 -4.01 3.06 21.10
N VAL A 181 -4.77 2.20 20.44
CA VAL A 181 -4.28 0.90 19.95
C VAL A 181 -3.27 1.09 18.82
N ILE A 182 -3.54 2.02 17.89
CA ILE A 182 -2.62 2.33 16.79
C ILE A 182 -1.29 2.85 17.33
N LYS A 183 -1.30 3.85 18.23
CA LYS A 183 -0.06 4.38 18.82
C LYS A 183 0.77 3.31 19.53
N LYS A 184 0.12 2.43 20.28
CA LYS A 184 0.78 1.29 20.94
C LYS A 184 1.41 0.31 19.94
N ALA A 185 0.79 0.09 18.78
CA ALA A 185 1.36 -0.74 17.73
C ALA A 185 2.61 -0.10 17.10
N ILE A 186 2.60 1.22 16.90
CA ILE A 186 3.75 1.96 16.38
C ILE A 186 4.90 1.94 17.42
N GLU A 187 4.61 2.17 18.71
CA GLU A 187 5.58 2.04 19.82
C GLU A 187 6.23 0.65 19.85
N LYS A 188 5.45 -0.42 19.69
CA LYS A 188 5.97 -1.78 19.62
C LYS A 188 6.93 -2.01 18.44
N ILE A 189 6.70 -1.35 17.30
CA ILE A 189 7.64 -1.38 16.17
C ILE A 189 8.93 -0.67 16.52
N VAL A 190 8.86 0.49 17.19
CA VAL A 190 10.03 1.24 17.66
C VAL A 190 10.86 0.37 18.61
N ASP A 191 10.25 -0.15 19.68
CA ASP A 191 10.94 -0.97 20.69
C ASP A 191 11.67 -2.18 20.08
N LYS A 192 11.02 -2.85 19.12
CA LYS A 192 11.58 -4.02 18.42
C LYS A 192 12.78 -3.68 17.55
N ASN A 193 12.89 -2.44 17.07
CA ASN A 193 13.94 -1.99 16.17
C ASN A 193 15.01 -1.11 16.86
N GLN A 194 14.75 -0.66 18.10
CA GLN A 194 15.60 0.26 18.86
C GLN A 194 17.06 -0.20 18.96
N GLY A 195 17.30 -1.50 19.07
CA GLY A 195 18.65 -2.06 19.15
C GLY A 195 19.51 -1.80 17.91
N ALA A 196 18.92 -1.82 16.71
CA ALA A 196 19.62 -1.55 15.45
C ALA A 196 19.48 -0.09 14.98
N PHE A 197 18.43 0.60 15.44
CA PHE A 197 18.07 1.95 15.04
C PHE A 197 17.75 2.81 16.27
N PRO A 198 18.74 3.20 17.09
CA PRO A 198 18.49 3.86 18.38
C PRO A 198 17.93 5.29 18.24
N LYS A 199 18.04 5.90 17.06
CA LYS A 199 17.46 7.22 16.75
C LYS A 199 16.04 7.14 16.18
N LEU A 200 15.48 5.95 16.05
CA LEU A 200 14.12 5.75 15.55
C LEU A 200 13.11 6.41 16.51
N SER A 201 12.58 7.56 16.10
CA SER A 201 11.63 8.33 16.91
C SER A 201 10.53 8.95 16.03
N PRO A 202 9.52 8.16 15.62
CA PRO A 202 8.39 8.67 14.83
C PRO A 202 7.50 9.63 15.63
N SER A 203 7.10 10.73 14.99
CA SER A 203 6.27 11.77 15.63
C SER A 203 4.79 11.36 15.72
N MET A 204 4.41 10.69 16.80
CA MET A 204 3.02 10.24 17.04
C MET A 204 2.01 11.37 17.25
N SER A 205 2.47 12.59 17.52
CA SER A 205 1.64 13.78 17.66
C SER A 205 1.15 14.31 16.31
N ALA A 206 1.87 14.02 15.22
CA ALA A 206 1.52 14.45 13.88
C ALA A 206 0.38 13.62 13.23
N LEU A 207 0.03 12.48 13.82
CA LEU A 207 -1.04 11.61 13.29
C LEU A 207 -2.42 12.27 13.44
N ASN A 208 -3.13 12.39 12.31
CA ASN A 208 -4.48 12.89 12.22
C ASN A 208 -5.48 11.73 12.21
N PHE A 209 -6.45 11.71 13.14
CA PHE A 209 -7.43 10.63 13.27
C PHE A 209 -8.86 11.08 12.89
N SER A 210 -9.01 12.22 12.21
CA SER A 210 -10.33 12.76 11.82
C SER A 210 -11.05 11.88 10.80
N SER A 211 -10.32 11.27 9.87
CA SER A 211 -10.82 10.32 8.88
C SER A 211 -9.71 9.33 8.48
N MET A 212 -10.09 8.24 7.80
CA MET A 212 -9.11 7.28 7.26
C MET A 212 -8.16 7.93 6.25
N THR A 213 -8.68 8.84 5.41
CA THR A 213 -7.91 9.58 4.41
C THR A 213 -6.86 10.49 5.06
N GLU A 214 -7.27 11.29 6.04
CA GLU A 214 -6.35 12.18 6.77
C GLU A 214 -5.33 11.39 7.60
N PHE A 215 -5.75 10.26 8.15
CA PHE A 215 -4.85 9.32 8.83
C PHE A 215 -3.82 8.74 7.87
N ALA A 216 -4.22 8.26 6.70
CA ALA A 216 -3.30 7.67 5.74
C ALA A 216 -2.21 8.66 5.29
N LYS A 217 -2.60 9.91 5.04
CA LYS A 217 -1.65 10.99 4.72
C LYS A 217 -0.67 11.24 5.86
N SER A 218 -1.19 11.54 7.05
CA SER A 218 -0.37 11.86 8.22
C SER A 218 0.48 10.68 8.71
N TYR A 219 0.04 9.45 8.48
CA TYR A 219 0.80 8.23 8.75
C TYR A 219 2.03 8.13 7.83
N LEU A 220 1.88 8.35 6.53
CA LEU A 220 3.04 8.35 5.62
C LEU A 220 3.98 9.53 5.89
N GLN A 221 3.46 10.67 6.31
CA GLN A 221 4.28 11.78 6.81
C GLN A 221 5.05 11.41 8.09
N MET A 222 4.46 10.61 8.97
CA MET A 222 5.16 10.07 10.14
C MET A 222 6.25 9.07 9.72
N VAL A 223 6.01 8.22 8.72
CA VAL A 223 6.98 7.21 8.24
C VAL A 223 8.20 7.85 7.58
N ARG A 224 8.04 8.95 6.85
CA ARG A 224 9.16 9.62 6.14
C ARG A 224 10.13 10.43 7.02
N ASN A 225 9.78 10.69 8.28
CA ASN A 225 10.50 11.63 9.15
C ASN A 225 11.62 11.05 10.04
N PRO A 226 11.59 9.77 10.51
CA PRO A 226 12.57 9.27 11.47
C PRO A 226 13.97 9.10 10.89
N ASP A 227 15.01 9.22 11.74
CA ASP A 227 16.39 8.87 11.39
C ASP A 227 16.59 7.35 11.52
N LEU A 228 16.81 6.67 10.40
CA LEU A 228 17.10 5.23 10.34
C LEU A 228 18.58 4.91 10.13
N THR A 229 19.48 5.79 10.55
CA THR A 229 20.92 5.49 10.60
C THR A 229 21.17 4.32 11.55
N LYS A 230 21.82 3.27 11.03
CA LYS A 230 22.19 2.10 11.84
C LYS A 230 23.36 2.43 12.76
N VAL A 231 23.42 1.72 13.88
CA VAL A 231 24.66 1.59 14.65
C VAL A 231 25.32 0.28 14.23
N ASP A 232 26.58 0.37 13.83
CA ASP A 232 27.43 -0.79 13.46
C ASP A 232 27.80 -1.64 14.69
#